data_AF-A0A3E1EHA6-F1
#
_entry.id   AF-A0A3E1EHA6-F1
#
_cell.length_a   1.000
_cell.length_b   1.000
_cell.length_c   1.000
_cell.angle_alpha   90.00
_cell.angle_beta   90.00
_cell.angle_gamma   90.00
#
_symmetry.space_group_name_H-M   'P 1'
#
loop_
_entity.id
_entity.type
_entity.pdbx_description
1 polymer ?
#
loop_
_entity_poly.entity_id
_entity_poly.type
_entity_poly.pdbx_seq_one_letter_code
_entity_poly.pdbx_strand_id
1 'polypeptide(L)'
;MNPITGYHLIPPDDLVWRESTLTKIPNADQLERTGPEILGALLRHLPPFSANTLHKHLRSEEFYFVLEGTGRVRIGDVSPKILCS
;
A
#
# COMPACT_ATOMS: atom_id res chain seq x y z
N MET A 1 -14.10 12.43 -14.44
CA MET A 1 -13.83 11.62 -13.24
C MET A 1 -14.90 11.98 -12.23
N ASN A 2 -15.66 11.00 -11.74
CA ASN A 2 -16.73 11.29 -10.76
C ASN A 2 -16.12 11.39 -9.36
N PRO A 3 -16.40 12.46 -8.60
CA PRO A 3 -15.89 12.59 -7.25
C PRO A 3 -16.48 11.52 -6.33
N ILE A 4 -15.67 11.02 -5.40
CA ILE A 4 -16.17 10.17 -4.30
C ILE A 4 -17.05 11.05 -3.42
N THR A 5 -18.29 10.64 -3.19
CA THR A 5 -19.24 11.34 -2.33
C THR A 5 -19.40 10.62 -0.99
N GLY A 6 -19.32 11.35 0.12
CA GLY A 6 -19.43 10.77 1.46
C GLY A 6 -18.16 10.06 1.90
N TYR A 7 -18.30 9.04 2.74
CA TYR A 7 -17.20 8.19 3.20
C TYR A 7 -17.62 6.73 3.22
N HIS A 8 -16.64 5.84 3.08
CA HIS A 8 -16.80 4.40 3.29
C HIS A 8 -15.97 4.00 4.51
N LEU A 9 -16.59 3.28 5.45
CA LEU A 9 -15.88 2.66 6.56
C LEU A 9 -15.65 1.20 6.22
N ILE A 10 -14.39 0.77 6.31
CA ILE A 10 -13.99 -0.62 6.14
C ILE A 10 -13.54 -1.11 7.51
N PRO A 11 -14.32 -1.95 8.21
CA PRO A 11 -13.92 -2.48 9.49
C PRO A 11 -12.75 -3.48 9.32
N PRO A 12 -11.91 -3.67 10.35
CA PRO A 12 -10.77 -4.58 10.28
C PRO A 12 -11.14 -6.01 9.87
N ASP A 13 -12.30 -6.51 10.33
CA ASP A 13 -12.76 -7.87 10.06
C ASP A 13 -13.16 -8.11 8.59
N ASP A 14 -13.44 -7.04 7.84
CA ASP A 14 -13.75 -7.13 6.41
C ASP A 14 -12.49 -7.10 5.53
N LEU A 15 -11.31 -6.87 6.13
CA LEU A 15 -10.04 -6.80 5.42
C LEU A 15 -9.51 -8.21 5.14
N VAL A 16 -9.50 -8.59 3.85
CA VAL A 16 -8.99 -9.90 3.43
C VAL A 16 -7.51 -9.82 3.09
N TRP A 17 -6.70 -10.55 3.85
CA TRP A 17 -5.27 -10.67 3.61
C TRP A 17 -4.95 -11.81 2.66
N ARG A 18 -4.01 -11.54 1.74
CA ARG A 18 -3.45 -12.53 0.82
C ARG A 18 -1.94 -12.34 0.67
N GLU A 19 -1.24 -13.41 0.35
CA GLU A 19 0.16 -13.29 -0.06
C GLU A 19 0.24 -12.75 -1.49
N SER A 20 1.15 -11.79 -1.72
CA SER A 20 1.47 -11.37 -3.08
C SER A 20 2.16 -12.50 -3.83
N THR A 21 1.84 -12.65 -5.12
CA THR A 21 2.31 -13.78 -5.93
C THR A 21 3.83 -13.88 -5.99
N LEU A 22 4.51 -12.74 -6.20
CA LEU A 22 5.95 -12.67 -6.45
C LEU A 22 6.79 -12.52 -5.18
N THR A 23 6.47 -11.55 -4.33
CA THR A 23 7.30 -11.24 -3.15
C THR A 23 6.88 -12.01 -1.90
N LYS A 24 5.74 -12.71 -1.93
CA LYS A 24 5.13 -13.40 -0.78
C LYS A 24 4.86 -12.48 0.43
N ILE A 25 4.90 -11.16 0.21
CA ILE A 25 4.55 -10.16 1.20
C ILE A 25 3.04 -10.19 1.41
N PRO A 26 2.55 -10.33 2.65
CA PRO A 26 1.13 -10.19 2.97
C PRO A 26 0.63 -8.80 2.58
N ASN A 27 -0.46 -8.77 1.82
CA ASN A 27 -1.14 -7.55 1.43
C ASN A 27 -2.66 -7.71 1.52
N ALA A 28 -3.34 -6.59 1.71
CA ALA A 28 -4.78 -6.48 1.63
C ALA A 28 -5.12 -5.24 0.81
N ASP A 29 -6.00 -5.40 -0.18
CA ASP A 29 -6.52 -4.28 -0.96
C ASP A 29 -7.78 -3.74 -0.27
N GLN A 30 -7.71 -2.49 0.20
CA GLN A 30 -8.84 -1.86 0.88
C GLN A 30 -9.92 -1.41 -0.09
N LEU A 31 -9.60 -1.11 -1.34
CA LEU A 31 -10.56 -0.49 -2.27
C LEU A 31 -11.05 -1.42 -3.37
N GLU A 32 -10.54 -2.66 -3.45
CA GLU A 32 -11.00 -3.67 -4.42
C GLU A 32 -12.54 -3.86 -4.40
N ARG A 33 -13.18 -3.69 -3.24
CA ARG A 33 -14.64 -3.86 -3.06
C ARG A 33 -15.47 -2.59 -3.21
N THR A 34 -14.84 -1.41 -3.17
CA THR A 34 -15.58 -0.14 -3.23
C THR A 34 -15.77 0.38 -4.65
N GLY A 35 -15.25 -0.35 -5.65
CA GLY A 35 -15.30 0.00 -7.07
C GLY A 35 -14.70 1.35 -7.48
N PRO A 36 -13.72 1.99 -6.78
CA PRO A 36 -13.23 3.29 -7.20
C PRO A 36 -12.22 3.09 -8.33
N GLU A 37 -12.52 3.63 -9.51
CA GLU A 37 -11.59 3.57 -10.64
C GLU A 37 -10.40 4.54 -10.49
N ILE A 38 -10.43 5.39 -9.47
CA ILE A 38 -9.60 6.61 -9.38
C ILE A 38 -8.59 6.60 -8.24
N LEU A 39 -8.72 5.66 -7.30
CA LEU A 39 -7.84 5.51 -6.15
C LEU A 39 -7.73 4.02 -5.78
N GLY A 40 -6.49 3.56 -5.57
CA GLY A 40 -6.21 2.28 -4.92
C GLY A 40 -5.61 2.52 -3.53
N ALA A 41 -5.88 1.63 -2.58
CA ALA A 41 -5.24 1.66 -1.27
C ALA A 41 -4.89 0.25 -0.84
N LEU A 42 -3.59 -0.02 -0.70
CA LEU A 42 -3.07 -1.32 -0.31
C LEU A 42 -2.39 -1.23 1.05
N LEU A 43 -2.79 -2.11 1.96
CA LEU A 43 -2.02 -2.40 3.16
C LEU A 43 -1.03 -3.51 2.84
N ARG A 44 0.21 -3.33 3.29
CA ARG A 44 1.26 -4.36 3.21
C ARG A 44 1.90 -4.51 4.57
N HIS A 45 1.99 -5.74 5.04
CA HIS A 45 2.81 -6.08 6.19
C HIS A 45 4.16 -6.56 5.67
N LEU A 46 5.22 -5.79 5.88
CA LEU A 46 6.57 -6.12 5.43
C LEU A 46 7.33 -6.79 6.58
N PRO A 47 7.57 -8.13 6.54
CA PRO A 47 8.41 -8.78 7.55
C PRO A 47 9.83 -8.19 7.55
N PRO A 48 10.59 -8.35 8.66
CA PRO A 48 11.98 -7.93 8.71
C PRO A 48 12.79 -8.45 7.52
N PHE A 49 13.61 -7.56 6.94
CA PHE A 49 14.46 -7.85 5.78
C PHE A 49 13.72 -8.19 4.47
N SER A 50 12.41 -7.93 4.39
CA SER A 50 11.64 -8.00 3.14
C SER A 50 11.66 -6.67 2.37
N ALA A 51 11.32 -6.72 1.09
CA ALA A 51 11.19 -5.53 0.25
C ALA A 51 10.17 -5.76 -0.87
N ASN A 52 9.55 -4.66 -1.33
CA ASN A 52 8.80 -4.68 -2.58
C ASN A 52 9.75 -4.74 -3.78
N THR A 53 9.22 -5.15 -4.93
CA THR A 53 9.95 -5.08 -6.20
C THR A 53 10.27 -3.64 -6.55
N LEU A 54 11.34 -3.43 -7.31
CA LEU A 54 11.57 -2.15 -7.97
C LEU A 54 10.53 -1.97 -9.07
N HIS A 55 9.73 -0.92 -8.99
CA HIS A 55 8.67 -0.65 -9.96
C HIS A 55 8.42 0.86 -10.12
N LYS A 56 7.63 1.21 -11.12
CA LYS A 56 7.15 2.57 -11.39
C LYS A 56 5.76 2.51 -12.03
N HIS A 57 4.98 3.55 -11.80
CA HIS A 57 3.70 3.75 -12.47
C HIS A 57 3.83 4.88 -13.49
N LEU A 58 3.30 4.67 -14.71
CA LEU A 58 3.36 5.68 -15.77
C LEU A 58 2.32 6.79 -15.59
N ARG A 59 1.19 6.48 -14.94
CA ARG A 59 -0.01 7.33 -14.89
C ARG A 59 -0.57 7.54 -13.48
N SER A 60 0.10 7.03 -12.46
CA SER A 60 -0.39 7.04 -11.07
C SER A 60 0.71 7.55 -10.15
N GLU A 61 0.31 8.34 -9.17
CA GLU A 61 1.14 8.73 -8.04
C GLU A 61 0.88 7.78 -6.87
N GLU A 62 1.91 7.51 -6.07
CA GLU A 62 1.79 6.64 -4.89
C GLU A 62 2.21 7.39 -3.62
N PHE A 63 1.44 7.18 -2.55
CA PHE A 63 1.73 7.71 -1.22
C PHE A 63 1.94 6.54 -0.26
N TYR A 64 3.05 6.60 0.50
CA TYR A 64 3.38 5.59 1.50
C TYR A 64 3.16 6.14 2.89
N PHE A 65 2.34 5.45 3.68
CA PHE A 65 2.14 5.70 5.10
C PHE A 65 2.68 4.51 5.89
N VAL A 66 3.58 4.77 6.84
CA VAL A 66 4.09 3.73 7.74
C VAL A 66 3.17 3.69 8.95
N LEU A 67 2.42 2.60 9.10
CA LEU A 67 1.48 2.42 10.22
C LEU A 67 2.14 1.83 11.48
N GLU A 68 3.20 1.06 11.30
CA GLU A 68 3.97 0.46 12.39
C GLU A 68 5.42 0.22 11.96
N GLY A 69 6.34 0.38 12.91
CA GLY A 69 7.75 0.04 12.72
C GLY A 69 8.54 1.07 11.90
N THR A 70 9.57 0.58 11.22
CA THR A 70 10.49 1.42 10.43
C THR A 70 10.90 0.72 9.15
N GLY A 71 11.25 1.51 8.14
CA GLY A 71 11.74 0.98 6.87
C GLY A 71 12.65 1.96 6.15
N ARG A 72 12.96 1.63 4.91
CA ARG A 72 13.65 2.54 3.98
C ARG A 72 12.95 2.46 2.64
N VAL A 73 12.81 3.61 1.98
CA VAL A 73 12.42 3.66 0.57
C VAL A 73 13.67 4.00 -0.24
N ARG A 74 13.83 3.41 -1.42
CA ARG A 74 14.93 3.75 -2.34
C ARG A 74 14.38 4.43 -3.58
N ILE A 75 14.90 5.62 -3.87
CA ILE A 75 14.51 6.46 -5.01
C ILE A 75 15.79 6.82 -5.75
N GLY A 76 15.97 6.25 -6.94
CA GLY A 76 17.27 6.28 -7.62
C GLY A 76 18.36 5.69 -6.71
N ASP A 77 19.35 6.52 -6.40
CA ASP A 77 20.50 6.17 -5.54
C ASP A 77 20.35 6.64 -4.08
N VAL A 78 19.25 7.30 -3.74
CA VAL A 78 18.98 7.80 -2.39
C VAL A 78 18.09 6.82 -1.64
N SER A 79 18.37 6.60 -0.35
CA SER A 79 17.62 5.65 0.48
C SER A 79 17.20 6.23 1.85
N PRO A 80 16.25 7.19 1.90
CA PRO A 80 15.81 7.77 3.16
C PRO A 80 15.15 6.72 4.08
N LYS A 81 15.32 6.90 5.40
CA LYS A 81 14.62 6.11 6.43
C LYS A 81 13.22 6.68 6.59
N ILE A 82 12.23 5.79 6.70
CA ILE A 82 10.83 6.12 6.99
C ILE A 82 10.45 5.46 8.32
N LEU A 83 9.68 6.16 9.15
CA LEU A 83 9.24 5.69 10.46
C LEU A 83 7.76 6.03 10.68
N CYS A 84 7.06 5.20 11.43
CA CYS A 84 5.87 5.63 12.15
C CYS A 84 6.33 6.42 13.39
N SER A 85 5.91 7.68 13.51
CA SER A 85 6.20 8.55 14.66
C SER A 85 5.20 8.36 15.79
#